data_AF-A0A3B3ZM03-F1
#
_entry.id   AF-A0A3B3ZM03-F1
#
_cell.length_a   1.000
_cell.length_b   1.000
_cell.length_c   1.000
_cell.angle_alpha   90.00
_cell.angle_beta   90.00
_cell.angle_gamma   90.00
#
_symmetry.space_group_name_H-M   'P 1'
#
loop_
_entity.id
_entity.type
_entity.pdbx_description
1 polymer ?
#
loop_
_entity_poly.entity_id
_entity_poly.type
_entity_poly.pdbx_seq_one_letter_code
_entity_poly.pdbx_strand_id
1 'polypeptide(L)'
;VLSRTSSRNMERDWEIGSITSSITSAEYTGPKLFKEPSSKSNKPIIINAIAHCCLAGKVNETQKNVILEELDKCESNHLIILFRDGGCQFRAIYAYSPDTEEISKVTGTGPRNIIHKMIDKLYKYSSDRKQFSIIPTKSVSVSVDALTIHSHLWHIKRPGSARRK
;
A
#
# COMPACT_ATOMS: atom_id res chain seq x y z
N VAL A 1 65.80 -2.58 -27.60
CA VAL A 1 64.61 -2.35 -28.45
C VAL A 1 63.36 -2.66 -27.64
N LEU A 2 62.47 -1.66 -27.45
CA LEU A 2 61.07 -1.67 -26.94
C LEU A 2 60.86 -2.16 -25.48
N SER A 3 60.68 -1.33 -24.43
CA SER A 3 59.54 -0.47 -24.04
C SER A 3 58.17 -1.17 -23.92
N ARG A 4 57.61 -1.28 -22.70
CA ARG A 4 56.31 -0.68 -22.26
C ARG A 4 55.86 -1.17 -20.85
N THR A 5 55.23 -0.24 -20.15
CA THR A 5 54.78 -0.17 -18.75
C THR A 5 53.58 -1.06 -18.41
N SER A 6 53.39 -1.42 -17.13
CA SER A 6 52.08 -1.33 -16.45
C SER A 6 52.11 -1.55 -14.94
N SER A 7 51.55 -0.54 -14.25
CA SER A 7 50.59 -0.59 -13.15
C SER A 7 50.87 -1.34 -11.86
N ARG A 8 50.97 -0.51 -10.82
CA ARG A 8 50.77 -0.77 -9.39
C ARG A 8 49.60 -1.72 -9.12
N ASN A 9 49.87 -2.81 -8.42
CA ASN A 9 48.91 -3.47 -7.55
C ASN A 9 49.61 -3.67 -6.21
N MET A 10 49.36 -2.77 -5.25
CA MET A 10 49.83 -2.94 -3.87
C MET A 10 48.70 -3.59 -3.08
N GLU A 11 48.90 -4.87 -2.79
CA GLU A 11 48.40 -5.53 -1.59
C GLU A 11 48.54 -4.61 -0.37
N ARG A 12 47.55 -4.56 0.51
CA ARG A 12 47.70 -4.00 1.85
C ARG A 12 46.73 -4.64 2.82
N ASP A 13 47.27 -5.67 3.46
CA ASP A 13 47.32 -5.94 4.91
C ASP A 13 46.11 -5.55 5.76
N TRP A 14 45.47 -6.59 6.31
CA TRP A 14 44.30 -6.53 7.19
C TRP A 14 44.63 -6.38 8.69
N GLU A 15 45.87 -6.16 9.14
CA GLU A 15 46.10 -6.07 10.60
C GLU A 15 47.04 -4.93 10.99
N ILE A 16 46.61 -4.09 11.93
CA ILE A 16 47.20 -3.92 13.27
C ILE A 16 46.68 -2.61 13.93
N GLY A 17 46.15 -2.78 15.15
CA GLY A 17 46.18 -1.80 16.24
C GLY A 17 45.13 -0.68 16.21
N SER A 18 44.50 -0.27 17.30
CA SER A 18 44.83 -0.51 18.70
C SER A 18 43.78 0.19 19.59
N ILE A 19 43.58 -0.38 20.79
CA ILE A 19 43.39 0.29 22.10
C ILE A 19 42.01 0.92 22.42
N THR A 20 41.35 0.21 23.36
CA THR A 20 40.51 0.69 24.47
C THR A 20 40.27 2.20 24.62
N SER A 21 39.00 2.61 24.70
CA SER A 21 38.51 3.41 25.84
C SER A 21 36.98 3.59 25.85
N SER A 22 36.38 3.24 26.99
CA SER A 22 35.44 4.04 27.78
C SER A 22 34.10 4.51 27.19
N ILE A 23 33.03 3.97 27.78
CA ILE A 23 31.74 4.59 28.14
C ILE A 23 31.47 5.97 27.50
N THR A 24 30.53 6.01 26.55
CA THR A 24 29.42 6.98 26.56
C THR A 24 28.19 6.30 25.97
N SER A 25 27.08 6.27 26.70
CA SER A 25 25.76 5.95 26.15
C SER A 25 25.30 7.12 25.28
N ALA A 26 25.83 7.23 24.07
CA ALA A 26 25.22 8.06 23.07
C ALA A 26 23.99 7.33 22.54
N GLU A 27 22.80 7.83 22.89
CA GLU A 27 21.55 7.50 22.22
C GLU A 27 21.81 7.45 20.71
N TYR A 28 21.73 6.24 20.14
CA TYR A 28 21.77 6.05 18.70
C TYR A 28 20.52 6.67 18.10
N THR A 29 20.56 7.98 17.86
CA THR A 29 19.66 8.68 16.94
C THR A 29 20.17 8.36 15.55
N GLY A 30 20.01 7.10 15.14
CA GLY A 30 20.32 6.68 13.78
C GLY A 30 19.52 7.53 12.79
N PRO A 31 20.08 7.87 11.62
CA PRO A 31 19.34 8.62 10.61
C PRO A 31 18.06 7.84 10.30
N LYS A 32 16.91 8.47 10.57
CA LYS A 32 15.61 7.98 10.08
C LYS A 32 15.82 7.70 8.60
N LEU A 33 15.69 6.44 8.20
CA LEU A 33 15.65 6.06 6.80
C LEU A 33 14.45 6.80 6.20
N PHE A 34 14.68 8.02 5.73
CA PHE A 34 13.76 8.76 4.90
C PHE A 34 13.72 7.99 3.59
N LYS A 35 12.92 6.94 3.55
CA LYS A 35 12.45 6.39 2.29
C LYS A 35 11.53 7.48 1.76
N GLU A 36 12.07 8.24 0.82
CA GLU A 36 11.34 9.28 0.08
C GLU A 36 9.93 8.75 -0.20
N PRO A 37 8.86 9.48 0.21
CA PRO A 37 7.50 9.03 -0.04
C PRO A 37 7.44 8.74 -1.53
N SER A 38 7.27 7.47 -1.89
CA SER A 38 7.38 7.08 -3.27
C SER A 38 6.25 7.77 -4.01
N SER A 39 6.57 8.85 -4.74
CA SER A 39 5.64 9.58 -5.63
C SER A 39 5.15 8.72 -6.80
N LYS A 40 5.37 7.40 -6.73
CA LYS A 40 4.99 6.42 -7.73
C LYS A 40 3.56 5.99 -7.43
N SER A 41 2.65 6.37 -8.32
CA SER A 41 1.25 5.92 -8.26
C SER A 41 1.14 4.40 -8.26
N ASN A 42 0.20 3.86 -7.47
CA ASN A 42 -0.14 2.43 -7.48
C ASN A 42 -1.27 2.08 -8.45
N LYS A 43 -1.79 3.04 -9.23
CA LYS A 43 -2.85 2.85 -10.23
C LYS A 43 -2.65 1.62 -11.15
N PRO A 44 -1.48 1.39 -11.79
CA PRO A 44 -1.28 0.20 -12.63
C PRO A 44 -1.33 -1.12 -11.84
N ILE A 45 -0.95 -1.10 -10.56
CA ILE A 45 -1.01 -2.26 -9.67
C ILE A 45 -2.47 -2.61 -9.37
N ILE A 46 -3.28 -1.59 -9.04
CA ILE A 46 -4.71 -1.74 -8.77
C ILE A 46 -5.47 -2.20 -10.00
N ILE A 47 -5.19 -1.65 -11.19
CA ILE A 47 -5.79 -2.10 -12.46
C ILE A 47 -5.53 -3.59 -12.68
N ASN A 48 -4.28 -4.04 -12.50
CA ASN A 48 -3.93 -5.45 -12.65
C ASN A 48 -4.65 -6.34 -11.63
N ALA A 49 -4.73 -5.90 -10.37
CA ALA A 49 -5.42 -6.63 -9.32
C ALA A 49 -6.93 -6.75 -9.59
N ILE A 50 -7.57 -5.71 -10.11
CA ILE A 50 -8.99 -5.74 -10.50
C ILE A 50 -9.21 -6.70 -11.67
N ALA A 51 -8.38 -6.59 -12.72
CA ALA A 51 -8.54 -7.39 -13.93
C ALA A 51 -8.30 -8.88 -13.73
N HIS A 52 -7.36 -9.25 -12.86
CA HIS A 52 -6.89 -10.64 -12.74
C HIS A 52 -7.21 -11.34 -11.42
N CYS A 53 -7.52 -10.60 -10.35
CA CYS A 53 -7.78 -11.18 -9.04
C CYS A 53 -9.21 -10.91 -8.58
N CYS A 54 -9.65 -9.65 -8.60
CA CYS A 54 -10.90 -9.25 -7.94
C CYS A 54 -12.16 -9.46 -8.81
N LEU A 55 -12.09 -9.12 -10.09
CA LEU A 55 -13.20 -9.18 -11.04
C LEU A 55 -12.84 -10.04 -12.26
N ALA A 56 -12.07 -11.10 -12.02
CA ALA A 56 -11.74 -12.07 -13.04
C ALA A 56 -12.98 -12.86 -13.49
N GLY A 57 -12.95 -13.32 -14.75
CA GLY A 57 -13.99 -14.16 -15.33
C GLY A 57 -15.09 -13.39 -16.07
N LYS A 58 -15.81 -14.10 -16.94
CA LYS A 58 -16.81 -13.53 -17.85
C LYS A 58 -18.01 -12.92 -17.14
N VAL A 59 -18.40 -13.47 -15.99
CA VAL A 59 -19.55 -12.98 -15.20
C VAL A 59 -19.36 -11.55 -14.72
N ASN A 60 -18.12 -11.15 -14.42
CA ASN A 60 -17.80 -9.84 -13.87
C ASN A 60 -17.27 -8.85 -14.92
N GLU A 61 -17.27 -9.20 -16.21
CA GLU A 61 -16.65 -8.42 -17.27
C GLU A 61 -17.25 -7.02 -17.42
N THR A 62 -18.58 -6.92 -17.38
CA THR A 62 -19.29 -5.63 -17.44
C THR A 62 -18.90 -4.73 -16.27
N GLN A 63 -18.89 -5.28 -15.05
CA GLN A 63 -18.53 -4.51 -13.85
C GLN A 63 -17.04 -4.10 -13.87
N LYS A 64 -16.16 -5.00 -14.33
CA LYS A 64 -14.73 -4.73 -14.51
C LYS A 64 -14.51 -3.53 -15.44
N ASN A 65 -15.17 -3.51 -16.60
CA ASN A 65 -14.97 -2.43 -17.58
C ASN A 65 -15.42 -1.07 -17.04
N VAL A 66 -16.58 -1.01 -16.37
CA VAL A 66 -17.06 0.23 -15.72
C VAL A 66 -16.06 0.73 -14.68
N ILE A 67 -15.52 -0.17 -13.86
CA ILE A 67 -14.54 0.21 -12.83
C ILE A 67 -13.22 0.66 -13.44
N LEU A 68 -12.76 0.00 -14.50
CA LEU A 68 -11.53 0.40 -15.20
C LEU A 68 -11.67 1.78 -15.85
N GLU A 69 -12.83 2.11 -16.40
CA GLU A 69 -13.11 3.44 -16.94
C GLU A 69 -13.11 4.52 -15.86
N GLU A 70 -13.73 4.26 -14.71
CA GLU A 70 -13.73 5.19 -13.57
C GLU A 70 -12.33 5.35 -12.95
N LEU A 71 -11.55 4.27 -12.92
CA LEU A 71 -10.15 4.32 -12.53
C LEU A 71 -9.33 5.20 -13.48
N ASP A 72 -9.61 5.14 -14.78
CA ASP A 72 -8.89 5.95 -15.77
C ASP A 72 -9.13 7.45 -15.56
N LYS A 73 -10.39 7.85 -15.30
CA LYS A 73 -10.79 9.22 -14.95
C LYS A 73 -10.25 9.71 -13.59
N CYS A 74 -9.85 8.79 -12.71
CA CYS A 74 -9.33 9.12 -11.40
C CYS A 74 -7.85 9.53 -11.48
N GLU A 75 -7.54 10.75 -11.05
CA GLU A 75 -6.17 11.30 -10.98
C GLU A 75 -5.48 11.06 -9.63
N SER A 76 -6.07 10.26 -8.74
CA SER A 76 -5.46 9.97 -7.44
C SER A 76 -4.22 9.08 -7.59
N ASN A 77 -3.15 9.46 -6.88
CA ASN A 77 -1.88 8.72 -6.90
C ASN A 77 -1.99 7.36 -6.21
N HIS A 78 -2.67 7.30 -5.06
CA HIS A 78 -2.84 6.09 -4.28
C HIS A 78 -4.32 5.68 -4.23
N LEU A 79 -4.57 4.46 -4.64
CA LEU A 79 -5.88 3.84 -4.68
C LEU A 79 -5.89 2.59 -3.80
N ILE A 80 -6.99 2.36 -3.12
CA ILE A 80 -7.17 1.24 -2.19
C ILE A 80 -8.46 0.50 -2.52
N ILE A 81 -8.38 -0.82 -2.62
CA ILE A 81 -9.55 -1.68 -2.79
C ILE A 81 -10.17 -1.99 -1.43
N LEU A 82 -11.48 -1.81 -1.30
CA LEU A 82 -12.25 -2.29 -0.15
C LEU A 82 -12.75 -3.71 -0.43
N PHE A 83 -12.37 -4.63 0.45
CA PHE A 83 -12.92 -5.98 0.51
C PHE A 83 -14.02 -6.11 1.56
N ARG A 84 -14.97 -7.02 1.33
CA ARG A 84 -15.99 -7.36 2.33
C ARG A 84 -15.37 -8.07 3.54
N ASP A 85 -14.52 -9.04 3.27
CA ASP A 85 -13.92 -9.95 4.23
C ASP A 85 -12.56 -10.49 3.72
N GLY A 86 -11.98 -11.44 4.43
CA GLY A 86 -10.73 -12.08 4.04
C GLY A 86 -10.79 -12.89 2.74
N GLY A 87 -11.99 -13.09 2.17
CA GLY A 87 -12.18 -13.74 0.87
C GLY A 87 -11.87 -12.85 -0.32
N CYS A 88 -11.33 -11.64 -0.10
CA CYS A 88 -10.97 -10.67 -1.15
C CYS A 88 -12.16 -10.33 -2.09
N GLN A 89 -13.39 -10.37 -1.55
CA GLN A 89 -14.58 -9.99 -2.31
C GLN A 89 -14.62 -8.48 -2.51
N PHE A 90 -14.42 -8.04 -3.75
CA PHE A 90 -14.47 -6.63 -4.15
C PHE A 90 -15.77 -5.95 -3.74
N ARG A 91 -15.67 -4.73 -3.19
CA ARG A 91 -16.83 -3.90 -2.83
C ARG A 91 -16.77 -2.49 -3.40
N ALA A 92 -15.62 -1.83 -3.28
CA ALA A 92 -15.44 -0.44 -3.67
C ALA A 92 -13.96 -0.10 -3.86
N ILE A 93 -13.72 1.03 -4.51
CA ILE A 93 -12.39 1.66 -4.63
C ILE A 93 -12.41 2.98 -3.90
N TYR A 94 -11.34 3.23 -3.16
CA TYR A 94 -11.10 4.47 -2.44
C TYR A 94 -9.81 5.12 -2.93
N ALA A 95 -9.78 6.45 -2.88
CA ALA A 95 -8.58 7.23 -3.06
C ALA A 95 -7.98 7.52 -1.68
N TYR A 96 -6.67 7.32 -1.57
CA TYR A 96 -5.89 7.62 -0.38
C TYR A 96 -4.97 8.82 -0.64
N SER A 97 -5.09 9.84 0.20
CA SER A 97 -4.21 11.00 0.17
C SER A 97 -3.21 10.88 1.33
N PRO A 98 -1.91 10.63 1.06
CA PRO A 98 -0.92 10.50 2.13
C PRO A 98 -0.71 11.80 2.92
N ASP A 99 -1.02 12.96 2.33
CA ASP A 99 -0.86 14.28 2.96
C ASP A 99 -1.93 14.57 4.01
N THR A 100 -3.18 14.13 3.77
CA THR A 100 -4.31 14.36 4.68
C THR A 100 -4.70 13.10 5.48
N GLU A 101 -4.08 11.96 5.17
CA GLU A 101 -4.45 10.63 5.68
C GLU A 101 -5.92 10.26 5.45
N GLU A 102 -6.56 10.89 4.46
CA GLU A 102 -7.97 10.68 4.15
C GLU A 102 -8.16 9.56 3.13
N ILE A 103 -9.14 8.70 3.41
CA ILE A 103 -9.58 7.63 2.52
C ILE A 103 -11.01 7.95 2.07
N SER A 104 -11.17 8.37 0.83
CA SER A 104 -12.45 8.81 0.25
C SER A 104 -12.93 7.86 -0.84
N LYS A 105 -14.24 7.60 -0.90
CA LYS A 105 -14.80 6.63 -1.86
C LYS A 105 -14.80 7.22 -3.27
N VAL A 106 -14.22 6.48 -4.22
CA VAL A 106 -14.27 6.78 -5.65
C VAL A 106 -15.50 6.10 -6.27
N THR A 107 -15.58 4.78 -6.17
CA THR A 107 -16.68 4.00 -6.77
C THR A 107 -17.03 2.76 -5.96
N GLY A 108 -18.23 2.21 -6.16
CA GLY A 108 -18.73 0.99 -5.53
C GLY A 108 -19.54 1.19 -4.24
N THR A 109 -19.69 0.11 -3.48
CA THR A 109 -20.56 0.04 -2.30
C THR A 109 -19.77 0.08 -1.00
N GLY A 110 -20.04 1.09 -0.17
CA GLY A 110 -19.39 1.29 1.12
C GLY A 110 -19.62 2.68 1.69
N PRO A 111 -19.09 2.97 2.89
CA PRO A 111 -19.13 4.29 3.52
C PRO A 111 -18.49 5.36 2.63
N ARG A 112 -18.83 6.64 2.84
CA ARG A 112 -18.26 7.73 2.03
C ARG A 112 -16.77 7.92 2.32
N ASN A 113 -16.40 7.89 3.59
CA ASN A 113 -15.02 8.00 4.07
C ASN A 113 -14.72 6.84 5.01
N ILE A 114 -13.47 6.38 5.02
CA ILE A 114 -13.00 5.35 5.95
C ILE A 114 -12.01 6.00 6.90
N ILE A 115 -12.30 5.91 8.20
CA ILE A 115 -11.35 6.32 9.25
C ILE A 115 -10.52 5.13 9.69
N HIS A 116 -9.34 5.39 10.25
CA HIS A 116 -8.42 4.36 10.74
C HIS A 116 -9.09 3.34 11.70
N LYS A 117 -10.00 3.81 12.56
CA LYS A 117 -10.75 2.96 13.52
C LYS A 117 -11.73 1.97 12.86
N MET A 118 -12.07 2.16 11.58
CA MET A 118 -12.97 1.27 10.85
C MET A 118 -12.22 0.09 10.22
N ILE A 119 -10.90 0.19 10.08
CA ILE A 119 -10.06 -0.77 9.35
C ILE A 119 -9.80 -2.00 10.22
N ASP A 120 -9.99 -3.17 9.64
CA ASP A 120 -9.75 -4.47 10.29
C ASP A 120 -8.40 -5.06 9.86
N LYS A 121 -8.17 -5.22 8.55
CA LYS A 121 -6.94 -5.77 7.98
C LYS A 121 -6.48 -4.94 6.79
N LEU A 122 -5.16 -4.87 6.62
CA LEU A 122 -4.49 -4.24 5.50
C LEU A 122 -3.85 -5.30 4.61
N TYR A 123 -3.86 -5.06 3.31
CA TYR A 123 -3.37 -5.98 2.31
C TYR A 123 -2.48 -5.25 1.31
N LYS A 124 -1.46 -5.97 0.84
CA LYS A 124 -0.61 -5.58 -0.27
C LYS A 124 -0.80 -6.56 -1.41
N TYR A 125 -0.90 -6.06 -2.63
CA TYR A 125 -0.97 -6.89 -3.82
C TYR A 125 0.43 -7.29 -4.28
N SER A 126 0.62 -8.58 -4.55
CA SER A 126 1.82 -9.09 -5.20
C SER A 126 1.48 -9.44 -6.64
N SER A 127 1.96 -8.65 -7.59
CA SER A 127 1.75 -8.90 -9.02
C SER A 127 2.31 -10.23 -9.47
N ASP A 128 3.44 -10.67 -8.89
CA ASP A 128 4.11 -11.93 -9.24
C ASP A 128 3.23 -13.13 -8.90
N ARG A 129 2.62 -13.11 -7.71
CA ARG A 129 1.76 -14.18 -7.20
C ARG A 129 0.28 -13.96 -7.50
N LYS A 130 -0.08 -12.81 -8.06
CA LYS A 130 -1.46 -12.36 -8.30
C LYS A 130 -2.37 -12.52 -7.08
N GLN A 131 -1.82 -12.25 -5.90
CA GLN A 131 -2.49 -12.49 -4.62
C GLN A 131 -2.29 -11.31 -3.67
N PHE A 132 -3.24 -11.17 -2.74
CA PHE A 132 -3.15 -10.22 -1.63
C PHE A 132 -2.50 -10.88 -0.41
N SER A 133 -1.45 -10.26 0.11
CA SER A 133 -0.82 -10.64 1.37
C SER A 133 -1.19 -9.67 2.47
N ILE A 134 -1.50 -10.18 3.66
CA ILE A 134 -1.79 -9.35 4.83
C ILE A 134 -0.52 -8.61 5.26
N ILE A 135 -0.67 -7.32 5.53
CA ILE A 135 0.38 -6.52 6.15
C ILE A 135 0.16 -6.57 7.67
N PRO A 136 1.18 -6.91 8.49
CA PRO A 136 1.03 -7.04 9.93
C PRO A 136 0.81 -5.71 10.66
N THR A 137 0.93 -4.57 9.96
CA THR A 137 0.70 -3.24 10.54
C THR A 137 -0.76 -2.83 10.44
N LYS A 138 -1.17 -1.92 11.32
CA LYS A 138 -2.48 -1.25 11.27
C LYS A 138 -2.40 0.12 10.60
N SER A 139 -1.20 0.70 10.49
CA SER A 139 -0.97 2.01 9.87
C SER A 139 -1.14 1.95 8.36
N VAL A 140 -2.09 2.74 7.86
CA VAL A 140 -2.26 2.93 6.42
C VAL A 140 -1.03 3.66 5.89
N SER A 141 -0.46 3.15 4.81
CA SER A 141 0.68 3.77 4.14
C SER A 141 0.54 3.56 2.63
N VAL A 142 1.38 4.24 1.86
CA VAL A 142 1.46 4.10 0.39
C VAL A 142 1.76 2.68 -0.11
N SER A 143 2.09 1.75 0.79
CA SER A 143 2.33 0.33 0.48
C SER A 143 1.08 -0.55 0.57
N VAL A 144 -0.04 0.01 1.03
CA VAL A 144 -1.33 -0.67 1.13
C VAL A 144 -2.06 -0.57 -0.20
N ASP A 145 -2.51 -1.70 -0.74
CA ASP A 145 -3.29 -1.77 -1.98
C ASP A 145 -4.76 -2.14 -1.73
N ALA A 146 -5.05 -2.78 -0.60
CA ALA A 146 -6.41 -3.13 -0.22
C ALA A 146 -6.59 -3.19 1.30
N LEU A 147 -7.85 -3.08 1.75
CA LEU A 147 -8.21 -3.17 3.15
C LEU A 147 -9.57 -3.84 3.34
N THR A 148 -9.82 -4.30 4.56
CA THR A 148 -11.15 -4.68 5.04
C THR A 148 -11.57 -3.74 6.16
N ILE A 149 -12.87 -3.55 6.33
CA ILE A 149 -13.45 -2.83 7.47
C ILE A 149 -14.13 -3.81 8.42
N HIS A 150 -14.32 -3.41 9.67
CA HIS A 150 -14.99 -4.25 10.66
C HIS A 150 -16.40 -4.67 10.23
N SER A 151 -16.75 -5.93 10.49
CA SER A 151 -18.00 -6.56 10.05
C SER A 151 -19.27 -5.83 10.53
N HIS A 152 -19.22 -5.18 11.69
CA HIS A 152 -20.37 -4.45 12.24
C HIS A 152 -20.73 -3.19 11.41
N LEU A 153 -19.78 -2.62 10.66
CA LEU A 153 -20.01 -1.44 9.82
C LEU A 153 -20.79 -1.76 8.54
N TRP A 154 -20.86 -3.03 8.15
CA TRP A 154 -21.74 -3.48 7.07
C TRP A 154 -23.20 -3.58 7.50
N HIS A 155 -23.43 -3.73 8.80
CA HIS A 155 -24.76 -3.90 9.40
C HIS A 155 -25.33 -2.58 9.92
N ILE A 156 -24.78 -1.42 9.53
CA ILE A 156 -25.29 -0.11 9.95
C ILE A 156 -26.79 -0.08 9.65
N LYS A 157 -27.58 -0.28 10.71
CA LYS A 157 -28.99 0.00 10.73
C LYS A 157 -29.06 1.45 10.27
N ARG A 158 -29.69 1.71 9.12
CA ARG A 158 -30.03 3.07 8.73
C ARG A 158 -30.56 3.74 9.99
N PRO A 159 -29.99 4.86 10.48
CA PRO A 159 -30.66 5.59 11.53
C PRO A 159 -32.05 5.85 10.97
N GLY A 160 -33.06 5.19 11.57
CA GLY A 160 -34.42 5.26 11.09
C GLY A 160 -34.72 6.73 10.94
N SER A 161 -35.17 7.12 9.75
CA SER A 161 -35.71 8.45 9.57
C SER A 161 -36.67 8.66 10.73
N ALA A 162 -36.32 9.58 11.63
CA ALA A 162 -37.22 10.00 12.67
C ALA A 162 -38.44 10.53 11.92
N ARG A 163 -39.51 9.73 11.85
CA ARG A 163 -40.81 10.19 11.40
C ARG A 163 -41.15 11.34 12.34
N ARG A 164 -41.03 12.57 11.84
CA ARG A 164 -41.58 13.75 12.49
C ARG A 164 -43.06 13.44 12.77
N LYS A 165 -43.43 13.44 14.05
CA LYS A 165 -44.81 13.56 14.49
C LYS A 165 -45.24 15.01 14.33
#